data_AF-A0A536Y183-F1
#
_entry.id   AF-A0A536Y183-F1
#
_cell.length_a   1.000
_cell.length_b   1.000
_cell.length_c   1.000
_cell.angle_alpha   90.00
_cell.angle_beta   90.00
_cell.angle_gamma   90.00
#
_symmetry.space_group_name_H-M   'P 1'
#
loop_
_entity.id
_entity.type
_entity.pdbx_description
1 polymer ?
#
loop_
_entity_poly.entity_id
_entity_poly.type
_entity_poly.pdbx_seq_one_letter_code
_entity_poly.pdbx_strand_id
1 'polypeptide(L)'
;MESPPLPADPLLASALVGRGDSLDERERIAELNQKRDWDGLLRYAEERQRRDPEGSDWGVIAAYAWVRRGDYPKATSALSRVIQRNPEDIGAWNLLGESQRQAGQ
;
A
#
# COMPACT_ATOMS: atom_id res chain seq x y z
N MET A 1 27.77 1.86 -5.49
CA MET A 1 26.44 2.18 -4.89
C MET A 1 25.86 0.85 -4.46
N GLU A 2 25.89 0.57 -3.17
CA GLU A 2 25.31 -0.66 -2.62
C GLU A 2 23.79 -0.50 -2.62
N SER A 3 23.08 -1.44 -3.25
CA SER A 3 21.63 -1.49 -3.20
C SER A 3 21.19 -1.60 -1.73
N PRO A 4 20.21 -0.80 -1.27
CA PRO A 4 19.71 -0.92 0.09
C PRO A 4 19.20 -2.35 0.33
N PRO A 5 19.33 -2.88 1.56
CA PRO A 5 18.86 -4.23 1.87
C PRO A 5 17.39 -4.35 1.49
N LEU A 6 17.07 -5.40 0.71
CA LEU A 6 15.70 -5.72 0.37
C LEU A 6 14.90 -5.86 1.67
N PRO A 7 13.73 -5.20 1.81
CA PRO A 7 12.87 -5.43 2.96
C PRO A 7 12.55 -6.92 3.06
N ALA A 8 12.36 -7.42 4.29
CA ALA A 8 12.08 -8.84 4.58
C ALA A 8 10.87 -9.44 3.82
N ASP A 9 10.12 -8.61 3.09
CA ASP A 9 9.02 -9.02 2.25
C ASP A 9 9.01 -8.21 0.92
N PRO A 10 9.89 -8.54 -0.04
CA PRO A 10 10.07 -7.75 -1.26
C PRO A 10 8.80 -7.74 -2.14
N LEU A 11 7.93 -8.75 -2.01
CA LEU A 11 6.66 -8.82 -2.74
C LEU A 11 5.62 -7.83 -2.20
N LEU A 12 5.61 -7.58 -0.89
CA LEU A 12 4.75 -6.54 -0.32
C LEU A 12 5.25 -5.16 -0.69
N ALA A 13 6.56 -4.91 -0.54
CA ALA A 13 7.13 -3.60 -0.86
C ALA A 13 6.98 -3.23 -2.34
N SER A 14 6.99 -4.22 -3.25
CA SER A 14 6.75 -3.98 -4.68
C SER A 14 5.34 -3.47 -4.97
N ALA A 15 4.36 -3.71 -4.09
CA ALA A 15 3.00 -3.18 -4.23
C ALA A 15 2.94 -1.65 -4.15
N LEU A 16 4.00 -0.98 -3.65
CA LEU A 16 4.12 0.48 -3.64
C LEU A 16 4.91 1.03 -4.83
N VAL A 17 5.61 0.18 -5.58
CA VAL A 17 6.49 0.63 -6.68
C VAL A 17 5.66 1.27 -7.79
N GLY A 18 6.07 2.46 -8.19
CA GLY A 18 5.41 3.21 -9.25
C GLY A 18 4.10 3.90 -8.85
N ARG A 19 3.62 3.69 -7.62
CA ARG A 19 2.39 4.33 -7.13
C ARG A 19 2.59 5.76 -6.70
N GLY A 20 1.57 6.58 -6.93
CA GLY A 20 1.62 8.02 -6.73
C GLY A 20 1.82 8.74 -8.06
N ASP A 21 1.15 9.88 -8.17
CA ASP A 21 0.94 10.59 -9.43
C ASP A 21 2.18 11.40 -9.86
N SER A 22 3.08 11.67 -8.92
CA SER A 22 4.33 12.41 -9.13
C SER A 22 5.55 11.74 -8.51
N LEU A 23 6.75 12.15 -8.95
CA LEU A 23 8.01 11.70 -8.35
C LEU A 23 8.07 12.06 -6.86
N ASP A 24 7.69 13.28 -6.50
CA ASP A 24 7.69 13.74 -5.10
C ASP A 24 6.78 12.86 -4.22
N GLU A 25 5.62 12.44 -4.74
CA GLU A 25 4.74 11.52 -4.03
C GLU A 25 5.34 10.13 -3.86
N ARG A 26 5.97 9.60 -4.91
CA ARG A 26 6.67 8.30 -4.88
C ARG A 26 7.81 8.32 -3.86
N GLU A 27 8.60 9.39 -3.86
CA GLU A 27 9.69 9.58 -2.90
C GLU A 27 9.15 9.66 -1.47
N ARG A 28 8.06 10.40 -1.25
CA ARG A 28 7.42 10.51 0.05
C ARG A 28 6.88 9.16 0.54
N ILE A 29 6.23 8.38 -0.32
CA ILE A 29 5.75 7.02 -0.02
C ILE A 29 6.93 6.13 0.36
N ALA A 30 8.01 6.15 -0.45
CA ALA A 30 9.20 5.36 -0.20
C ALA A 30 9.89 5.74 1.11
N GLU A 31 9.97 7.02 1.45
CA GLU A 31 10.53 7.53 2.70
C GLU A 31 9.75 7.01 3.92
N LEU A 32 8.41 7.17 3.89
CA LEU A 32 7.54 6.70 4.98
C LEU A 32 7.64 5.19 5.15
N ASN A 33 7.67 4.43 4.05
CA ASN A 33 7.82 2.98 4.09
C ASN A 33 9.19 2.55 4.66
N GLN A 34 10.29 3.18 4.23
CA GLN A 34 11.63 2.90 4.75
C GLN A 34 11.75 3.16 6.25
N LYS A 35 11.11 4.24 6.73
CA LYS A 35 11.03 4.57 8.16
C LYS A 35 10.08 3.68 8.95
N ARG A 36 9.34 2.80 8.28
CA ARG A 36 8.25 2.00 8.86
C ARG A 36 7.16 2.86 9.53
N ASP A 37 6.99 4.08 9.03
CA ASP A 37 5.97 5.01 9.51
C ASP A 37 4.62 4.69 8.83
N TRP A 38 3.98 3.62 9.28
CA TRP A 38 2.71 3.15 8.72
C TRP A 38 1.58 4.14 8.97
N ASP A 39 1.59 4.82 10.12
CA ASP A 39 0.61 5.84 10.44
C ASP A 39 0.78 7.09 9.57
N GLY A 40 2.03 7.48 9.31
CA GLY A 40 2.36 8.52 8.33
C GLY A 40 1.93 8.14 6.93
N LEU A 41 2.20 6.91 6.50
CA LEU A 41 1.82 6.41 5.18
C LEU A 41 0.29 6.37 5.00
N LEU A 42 -0.44 5.90 6.03
CA LEU A 42 -1.89 5.87 6.02
C LEU A 42 -2.48 7.28 5.94
N ARG A 43 -2.03 8.20 6.80
CA ARG A 43 -2.50 9.60 6.80
C ARG A 43 -2.23 10.28 5.47
N TYR A 44 -1.07 10.00 4.88
CA TYR A 44 -0.70 10.54 3.58
C TYR A 44 -1.62 10.02 2.47
N ALA A 45 -1.88 8.71 2.43
CA ALA A 45 -2.82 8.12 1.48
C ALA A 45 -4.25 8.67 1.64
N GLU A 46 -4.74 8.82 2.87
CA GLU A 46 -6.07 9.37 3.15
C GLU A 46 -6.21 10.84 2.75
N GLU A 47 -5.14 11.64 2.89
CA GLU A 47 -5.12 13.02 2.40
C GLU A 47 -5.20 13.09 0.88
N ARG A 48 -4.39 12.27 0.20
CA ARG A 48 -4.33 12.23 -1.25
C ARG A 48 -5.63 11.72 -1.85
N GLN A 49 -6.20 10.66 -1.29
CA GLN A 49 -7.51 10.13 -1.68
C GLN A 49 -8.65 11.15 -1.49
N ARG A 50 -8.56 12.05 -0.51
CA ARG A 50 -9.56 13.13 -0.34
C ARG A 50 -9.46 14.20 -1.43
N ARG A 51 -8.24 14.47 -1.92
CA ARG A 51 -7.98 15.45 -2.98
C ARG A 51 -8.26 14.88 -4.37
N ASP A 52 -7.99 13.60 -4.55
CA ASP A 52 -8.30 12.82 -5.75
C ASP A 52 -9.00 11.50 -5.36
N PRO A 53 -10.34 11.51 -5.28
CA PRO A 53 -11.12 10.31 -4.96
C PRO A 53 -11.11 9.23 -6.04
N GLU A 54 -10.67 9.56 -7.26
CA GLU A 54 -10.59 8.64 -8.40
C GLU A 54 -9.21 7.98 -8.51
N GLY A 55 -8.17 8.60 -7.94
CA GLY A 55 -6.82 8.06 -7.78
C GLY A 55 -6.83 6.67 -7.14
N SER A 56 -6.63 5.64 -7.97
CA SER A 56 -6.79 4.23 -7.57
C SER A 56 -5.64 3.72 -6.69
N ASP A 57 -4.49 4.39 -6.72
CA ASP A 57 -3.29 4.01 -5.97
C ASP A 57 -3.42 4.20 -4.46
N TRP A 58 -4.15 5.22 -4.01
CA TRP A 58 -4.20 5.62 -2.60
C TRP A 58 -4.89 4.57 -1.72
N GLY A 59 -5.87 3.84 -2.28
CA GLY A 59 -6.50 2.70 -1.60
C GLY A 59 -5.53 1.56 -1.33
N VAL A 60 -4.60 1.30 -2.25
CA VAL A 60 -3.57 0.25 -2.10
C VAL A 60 -2.52 0.67 -1.08
N ILE A 61 -2.10 1.94 -1.11
CA ILE A 61 -1.12 2.47 -0.16
C ILE A 61 -1.68 2.42 1.27
N ALA A 62 -2.95 2.79 1.46
CA ALA A 62 -3.62 2.68 2.75
C ALA A 62 -3.75 1.20 3.20
N ALA A 63 -4.13 0.30 2.28
CA ALA A 63 -4.19 -1.13 2.55
C ALA A 63 -2.85 -1.72 2.97
N TYR A 64 -1.77 -1.35 2.28
CA TYR A 64 -0.42 -1.74 2.67
C TYR A 64 -0.11 -1.35 4.12
N ALA A 65 -0.40 -0.09 4.49
CA ALA A 65 -0.18 0.37 5.86
C ALA A 65 -1.01 -0.43 6.89
N TRP A 66 -2.27 -0.76 6.58
CA TRP A 66 -3.09 -1.63 7.44
C TRP A 66 -2.52 -3.03 7.57
N VAL A 67 -2.06 -3.67 6.48
CA VAL A 67 -1.39 -4.98 6.55
C VAL A 67 -0.17 -4.92 7.46
N ARG A 68 0.68 -3.90 7.31
CA ARG A 68 1.88 -3.73 8.15
C ARG A 68 1.58 -3.47 9.63
N ARG A 69 0.39 -2.93 9.93
CA ARG A 69 -0.14 -2.73 11.30
C ARG A 69 -0.87 -3.95 11.87
N GLY A 70 -1.15 -4.96 11.07
CA GLY A 70 -1.98 -6.09 11.47
C GLY A 70 -3.49 -5.84 11.40
N ASP A 71 -3.92 -4.70 10.83
CA ASP A 71 -5.33 -4.32 10.67
C ASP A 71 -5.95 -5.00 9.43
N TYR A 72 -5.84 -6.32 9.34
CA TYR A 72 -6.24 -7.11 8.16
C TYR A 72 -7.69 -6.92 7.70
N PRO A 73 -8.70 -6.77 8.60
CA PRO A 73 -10.08 -6.51 8.15
C PRO A 73 -10.22 -5.21 7.35
N LYS A 74 -9.50 -4.15 7.75
CA LYS A 74 -9.51 -2.87 7.04
C LYS A 74 -8.77 -2.98 5.71
N ALA A 75 -7.62 -3.64 5.70
CA ALA A 75 -6.86 -3.91 4.48
C ALA A 75 -7.71 -4.66 3.45
N THR A 76 -8.33 -5.78 3.85
CA THR A 76 -9.20 -6.59 2.99
C THR A 76 -10.34 -5.77 2.40
N SER A 77 -11.06 -4.99 3.21
CA SER A 77 -12.15 -4.13 2.73
C SER A 77 -11.69 -3.05 1.74
N ALA A 78 -10.53 -2.44 1.97
CA ALA A 78 -9.95 -1.47 1.06
C ALA A 78 -9.52 -2.11 -0.28
N LEU A 79 -8.84 -3.24 -0.21
CA LEU A 79 -8.33 -3.96 -1.39
C LEU A 79 -9.47 -4.50 -2.25
N SER A 80 -10.56 -5.02 -1.64
CA SER A 80 -11.74 -5.44 -2.39
C SER A 80 -12.35 -4.28 -3.20
N ARG A 81 -12.34 -3.05 -2.67
CA ARG A 81 -12.82 -1.87 -3.41
C ARG A 81 -11.88 -1.46 -4.53
N VAL A 82 -10.55 -1.53 -4.30
CA VAL A 82 -9.56 -1.28 -5.37
C VAL A 82 -9.77 -2.28 -6.50
N ILE A 83 -9.83 -3.57 -6.19
CA ILE A 83 -10.00 -4.64 -7.18
C ILE A 83 -11.31 -4.52 -7.95
N GLN A 84 -12.41 -4.11 -7.30
CA GLN A 84 -13.69 -3.87 -7.99
C GLN A 84 -13.59 -2.75 -9.04
N ARG A 85 -12.74 -1.74 -8.80
CA ARG A 85 -12.52 -0.62 -9.72
C ARG A 85 -11.47 -0.94 -10.78
N ASN A 86 -10.38 -1.58 -10.36
CA ASN A 86 -9.26 -1.98 -11.19
C ASN A 86 -8.93 -3.46 -10.94
N PRO A 87 -9.58 -4.38 -11.65
CA PRO A 87 -9.36 -5.81 -11.47
C PRO A 87 -7.97 -6.27 -11.94
N GLU A 88 -7.27 -5.45 -12.73
CA GLU A 88 -5.93 -5.74 -13.26
C GLU A 88 -4.80 -5.32 -12.30
N ASP A 89 -5.13 -4.73 -11.14
CA ASP A 89 -4.14 -4.34 -10.13
C ASP A 89 -3.57 -5.57 -9.40
N ILE A 90 -2.47 -6.11 -9.94
CA ILE A 90 -1.74 -7.25 -9.38
C ILE A 90 -1.25 -6.95 -7.95
N GLY A 91 -0.84 -5.71 -7.67
CA GLY A 91 -0.37 -5.31 -6.34
C GLY A 91 -1.48 -5.40 -5.29
N ALA A 92 -2.71 -5.02 -5.66
CA ALA A 92 -3.87 -5.16 -4.78
C ALA A 92 -4.22 -6.62 -4.49
N TRP A 93 -4.18 -7.50 -5.50
CA TRP A 93 -4.40 -8.94 -5.31
C TRP A 93 -3.35 -9.58 -4.41
N ASN A 94 -2.07 -9.25 -4.58
CA ASN A 94 -0.98 -9.75 -3.74
C ASN A 94 -1.18 -9.35 -2.27
N LEU A 95 -1.51 -8.08 -2.02
CA LEU A 95 -1.79 -7.60 -0.67
C LEU A 95 -3.05 -8.22 -0.07
N LEU A 96 -4.05 -8.54 -0.89
CA LEU A 96 -5.27 -9.18 -0.40
C LEU A 96 -4.99 -10.61 0.06
N GLY A 97 -4.24 -11.37 -0.74
CA GLY A 97 -3.80 -12.71 -0.39
C GLY A 97 -2.98 -12.72 0.91
N GLU A 98 -2.04 -11.78 1.06
CA GLU A 98 -1.28 -11.64 2.29
C GLU A 98 -2.16 -11.28 3.49
N SER A 99 -3.05 -10.30 3.33
CA SER A 99 -3.99 -9.88 4.38
C SER A 99 -4.83 -11.06 4.87
N GLN A 100 -5.37 -11.87 3.96
CA GLN A 100 -6.16 -13.05 4.29
C GLN A 100 -5.32 -14.15 4.95
N ARG A 101 -4.10 -14.38 4.46
CA ARG A 101 -3.17 -15.36 5.03
C ARG A 101 -2.84 -15.03 6.48
N GLN A 102 -2.56 -13.76 6.78
CA GLN A 102 -2.23 -13.31 8.13
C GLN A 102 -3.44 -13.27 9.06
N ALA A 103 -4.64 -12.93 8.55
CA ALA A 103 -5.87 -12.93 9.34
C ALA A 103 -6.31 -14.34 9.81
N GLY A 104 -5.87 -15.39 9.11
CA GLY A 104 -6.18 -16.78 9.44
C GLY A 104 -5.14 -17.50 10.33
N GLN A 105 -4.06 -16.82 10.74
CA GLN A 105 -3.05 -17.32 11.67
C GLN A 105 -3.38 -16.92 13.11
#